data_AF-A0A1F8SS51-F1
#
_entry.id   AF-A0A1F8SS51-F1
#
_cell.length_a   1.000
_cell.length_b   1.000
_cell.length_c   1.000
_cell.angle_alpha   90.00
_cell.angle_beta   90.00
_cell.angle_gamma   90.00
#
_symmetry.space_group_name_H-M   'P 1'
#
loop_
_entity.id
_entity.type
_entity.pdbx_description
1 polymer ?
#
loop_
_entity_poly.entity_id
_entity_poly.type
_entity_poly.pdbx_seq_one_letter_code
_entity_poly.pdbx_strand_id
1 'polypeptide(L)'
;MQAEIMVYWPAQDGYDYPFQIDHRKRLDDLVAGLAEWADFNPQQKIVVEYKAFEPRTHILLPTIGHCMTVVNEINRPNFGVNIDMGHGFIMKENLAESIALCCRYGKLFHTHWNDNWKLSDDDVIVGTVNLWETLEALFWLREWGYTGWYGLDLFPYREPAEKAVEESIRNLKFGFELLDRVPRAELLECFQTSDAIKIAQLQRRMLGGA
;
A
#
# COMPACT_ATOMS: atom_id res chain seq x y z
N MET A 1 10.46 23.93 5.91
CA MET A 1 9.30 23.02 6.08
C MET A 1 9.74 21.85 6.93
N GLN A 2 8.90 21.40 7.88
CA GLN A 2 9.10 20.11 8.56
C GLN A 2 8.19 19.09 7.85
N ALA A 3 8.72 17.92 7.51
CA ALA A 3 7.95 16.85 6.88
C ALA A 3 7.15 16.10 7.96
N GLU A 4 5.87 15.81 7.71
CA GLU A 4 5.05 15.08 8.69
C GLU A 4 5.49 13.61 8.83
N ILE A 5 5.91 13.00 7.73
CA ILE A 5 6.23 11.57 7.63
C ILE A 5 7.58 11.41 6.94
N MET A 6 8.41 10.50 7.47
CA MET A 6 9.61 10.01 6.80
C MET A 6 9.39 8.57 6.36
N VAL A 7 9.48 8.33 5.06
CA VAL A 7 9.34 6.99 4.47
C VAL A 7 10.72 6.34 4.35
N TYR A 8 10.83 5.09 4.79
CA TYR A 8 12.02 4.28 4.62
C TYR A 8 11.69 2.99 3.90
N TRP A 9 12.24 2.89 2.70
CA TRP A 9 12.22 1.71 1.89
C TRP A 9 13.60 1.03 1.96
N PRO A 10 13.74 -0.11 2.67
CA PRO A 10 15.02 -0.78 2.91
C PRO A 10 15.48 -1.61 1.70
N ALA A 11 15.57 -0.96 0.53
CA ALA A 11 15.75 -1.60 -0.78
C ALA A 11 16.96 -2.55 -0.88
N GLN A 12 18.05 -2.20 -0.21
CA GLN A 12 19.33 -2.94 -0.29
C GLN A 12 19.45 -4.02 0.78
N ASP A 13 18.59 -3.98 1.79
CA ASP A 13 18.57 -4.87 2.93
C ASP A 13 17.88 -6.18 2.53
N GLY A 14 18.71 -7.09 2.02
CA GLY A 14 18.25 -8.31 1.37
C GLY A 14 19.39 -9.22 0.96
N TYR A 15 19.07 -10.17 0.08
CA TYR A 15 20.00 -11.14 -0.46
C TYR A 15 19.62 -11.51 -1.90
N ASP A 16 20.62 -11.95 -2.65
CA ASP A 16 20.49 -12.39 -4.05
C ASP A 16 20.73 -13.89 -4.22
N TYR A 17 21.47 -14.50 -3.29
CA TYR A 17 21.88 -15.91 -3.36
C TYR A 17 21.58 -16.65 -2.05
N PRO A 18 21.24 -17.95 -2.11
CA PRO A 18 21.23 -18.81 -0.93
C PRO A 18 22.60 -18.80 -0.23
N PHE A 19 22.60 -18.84 1.11
CA PHE A 19 23.80 -18.79 1.97
C PHE A 19 24.59 -17.46 1.95
N GLN A 20 24.05 -16.39 1.35
CA GLN A 20 24.74 -15.09 1.28
C GLN A 20 24.74 -14.32 2.62
N ILE A 21 23.69 -14.49 3.43
CA ILE A 21 23.51 -13.75 4.68
C ILE A 21 23.15 -14.68 5.83
N ASP A 22 23.49 -14.26 7.05
CA ASP A 22 22.88 -14.78 8.27
C ASP A 22 21.52 -14.08 8.46
N HIS A 23 20.43 -14.78 8.11
CA HIS A 23 19.08 -14.23 8.15
C HIS A 23 18.67 -13.74 9.54
N ARG A 24 19.07 -14.46 10.60
CA ARG A 24 18.74 -14.08 11.98
C ARG A 24 19.45 -12.78 12.32
N LYS A 25 20.77 -12.74 12.13
CA LYS A 25 21.55 -11.55 12.43
C LYS A 25 21.05 -10.33 11.64
N ARG A 26 20.73 -10.49 10.36
CA ARG A 26 20.27 -9.37 9.52
C ARG A 26 18.91 -8.84 9.95
N LEU A 27 17.99 -9.71 10.35
CA LEU A 27 16.70 -9.28 10.89
C LEU A 27 16.89 -8.58 12.25
N ASP A 28 17.70 -9.13 13.14
CA ASP A 28 18.01 -8.53 14.45
C ASP A 28 18.62 -7.12 14.27
N ASP A 29 19.58 -6.97 13.34
CA ASP A 29 20.22 -5.68 13.02
C ASP A 29 19.20 -4.67 12.46
N LEU A 30 18.30 -5.10 11.56
CA LEU A 30 17.26 -4.25 10.97
C LEU A 30 16.28 -3.75 12.04
N VAL A 31 15.77 -4.66 12.89
CA VAL A 31 14.83 -4.33 13.97
C VAL A 31 15.48 -3.37 14.96
N ALA A 32 16.73 -3.64 15.37
CA ALA A 32 17.46 -2.77 16.29
C ALA A 32 17.67 -1.36 15.72
N GLY A 33 18.09 -1.25 14.46
CA GLY A 33 18.30 0.06 13.81
C GLY A 33 17.02 0.85 13.63
N LEU A 34 15.92 0.20 13.24
CA LEU A 34 14.61 0.85 13.12
C LEU A 34 14.06 1.30 14.49
N ALA A 35 14.26 0.50 15.53
CA ALA A 35 13.88 0.87 16.90
C ALA A 35 14.69 2.07 17.40
N GLU A 36 16.01 2.06 17.19
CA GLU A 36 16.89 3.19 17.53
C GLU A 36 16.46 4.48 16.80
N TRP A 37 16.13 4.38 15.51
CA TRP A 37 15.67 5.53 14.74
C TRP A 37 14.32 6.06 15.22
N ALA A 38 13.36 5.18 15.53
CA ALA A 38 12.08 5.58 16.09
C ALA A 38 12.24 6.28 17.46
N ASP A 39 13.19 5.81 18.29
CA ASP A 39 13.49 6.38 19.61
C ASP A 39 14.31 7.68 19.53
N PHE A 40 15.10 7.88 18.46
CA PHE A 40 15.92 9.08 18.27
C PHE A 40 15.08 10.37 18.16
N ASN A 41 13.94 10.32 17.49
CA ASN A 41 12.99 11.44 17.42
C ASN A 41 11.53 10.97 17.53
N PRO A 42 10.99 10.85 18.76
CA PRO A 42 9.62 10.38 18.99
C PRO A 42 8.51 11.27 18.40
N GLN A 43 8.83 12.50 18.00
CA GLN A 43 7.87 13.43 17.40
C GLN A 43 7.74 13.23 15.88
N GLN A 44 8.73 12.63 15.24
CA GLN A 44 8.72 12.36 13.80
C GLN A 44 8.01 11.02 13.54
N LYS A 45 6.98 11.03 12.69
CA LYS A 45 6.42 9.78 12.18
C LYS A 45 7.40 9.17 11.17
N ILE A 46 7.71 7.91 11.36
CA ILE A 46 8.56 7.11 10.48
C ILE A 46 7.73 5.92 10.02
N VAL A 47 7.80 5.63 8.73
CA VAL A 47 7.08 4.51 8.12
C VAL A 47 8.03 3.63 7.34
N VAL A 48 7.84 2.33 7.46
CA VAL A 48 8.52 1.36 6.60
C VAL A 48 7.65 1.05 5.40
N GLU A 49 8.27 1.07 4.24
CA GLU A 49 7.69 0.65 2.98
C GLU A 49 8.25 -0.72 2.61
N TYR A 50 7.38 -1.72 2.54
CA TYR A 50 7.77 -3.09 2.21
C TYR A 50 7.78 -3.29 0.71
N LYS A 51 8.69 -4.11 0.19
CA LYS A 51 8.78 -4.52 -1.22
C LYS A 51 9.42 -5.89 -1.31
N ALA A 52 8.98 -6.73 -2.23
CA ALA A 52 9.46 -8.10 -2.34
C ALA A 52 10.89 -8.24 -2.85
N PHE A 53 11.20 -7.50 -3.91
CA PHE A 53 12.45 -7.56 -4.66
C PHE A 53 12.66 -6.22 -5.38
N GLU A 54 13.80 -6.11 -6.05
CA GLU A 54 14.34 -4.92 -6.70
C GLU A 54 14.84 -3.86 -5.68
N PRO A 55 16.14 -3.52 -5.67
CA PRO A 55 17.21 -4.04 -6.52
C PRO A 55 17.72 -5.44 -6.11
N ARG A 56 17.44 -5.89 -4.87
CA ARG A 56 17.81 -7.24 -4.42
C ARG A 56 16.82 -8.27 -4.94
N THR A 57 17.24 -9.52 -5.15
CA THR A 57 16.27 -10.55 -5.57
C THR A 57 15.28 -10.90 -4.44
N HIS A 58 15.67 -10.68 -3.19
CA HIS A 58 14.81 -10.80 -2.00
C HIS A 58 15.15 -9.69 -1.00
N ILE A 59 14.20 -8.79 -0.75
CA ILE A 59 14.29 -7.80 0.33
C ILE A 59 13.75 -8.43 1.63
N LEU A 60 14.29 -8.04 2.78
CA LEU A 60 13.96 -8.66 4.08
C LEU A 60 12.49 -8.51 4.50
N LEU A 61 11.81 -7.47 4.04
CA LEU A 61 10.40 -7.19 4.34
C LEU A 61 9.58 -7.26 3.05
N PRO A 62 9.26 -8.47 2.55
CA PRO A 62 8.67 -8.62 1.22
C PRO A 62 7.16 -8.38 1.17
N THR A 63 6.46 -8.54 2.29
CA THR A 63 4.99 -8.48 2.36
C THR A 63 4.53 -7.68 3.56
N ILE A 64 3.26 -7.29 3.56
CA ILE A 64 2.67 -6.57 4.68
C ILE A 64 2.75 -7.35 6.00
N GLY A 65 2.64 -8.67 5.95
CA GLY A 65 2.74 -9.52 7.14
C GLY A 65 4.13 -9.49 7.79
N HIS A 66 5.19 -9.49 6.97
CA HIS A 66 6.57 -9.35 7.48
C HIS A 66 6.76 -7.96 8.09
N CYS A 67 6.32 -6.92 7.38
CA CYS A 67 6.42 -5.54 7.83
C CYS A 67 5.68 -5.33 9.17
N MET A 68 4.43 -5.78 9.26
CA MET A 68 3.63 -5.68 10.49
C MET A 68 4.19 -6.49 11.65
N THR A 69 4.89 -7.59 11.39
CA THR A 69 5.61 -8.34 12.44
C THR A 69 6.67 -7.46 13.08
N VAL A 70 7.52 -6.81 12.28
CA VAL A 70 8.56 -5.89 12.76
C VAL A 70 7.98 -4.64 13.41
N VAL A 71 6.97 -4.02 12.81
CA VAL A 71 6.31 -2.82 13.37
C VAL A 71 5.69 -3.11 14.74
N ASN A 72 5.07 -4.28 14.91
CA ASN A 72 4.49 -4.69 16.19
C ASN A 72 5.55 -5.12 17.22
N GLU A 73 6.70 -5.64 16.79
CA GLU A 73 7.83 -5.93 17.68
C GLU A 73 8.46 -4.64 18.23
N ILE A 74 8.71 -3.66 17.35
CA ILE A 74 9.25 -2.35 17.71
C ILE A 74 8.27 -1.58 18.60
N ASN A 75 6.96 -1.67 18.30
CA ASN A 75 5.87 -1.17 19.13
C ASN A 75 6.03 0.30 19.58
N ARG A 76 6.40 1.20 18.66
CA ARG A 76 6.48 2.65 18.93
C ARG A 76 5.31 3.41 18.31
N PRO A 77 4.74 4.41 18.99
CA PRO A 77 3.56 5.13 18.50
C PRO A 77 3.84 5.96 17.24
N ASN A 78 5.08 6.41 17.04
CA ASN A 78 5.53 7.16 15.87
C ASN A 78 6.04 6.27 14.72
N PHE A 79 5.98 4.94 14.87
CA PHE A 79 6.45 4.00 13.88
C PHE A 79 5.29 3.18 13.28
N GLY A 80 5.22 3.18 11.95
CA GLY A 80 4.12 2.55 11.20
C GLY A 80 4.53 2.10 9.80
N VAL A 81 3.55 2.02 8.90
CA VAL A 81 3.67 1.45 7.56
C VAL A 81 3.29 2.48 6.50
N ASN A 82 4.06 2.46 5.41
CA ASN A 82 3.66 2.96 4.10
C ASN A 82 3.25 1.75 3.25
N ILE A 83 1.99 1.70 2.81
CA ILE A 83 1.57 0.69 1.83
C ILE A 83 1.76 1.30 0.45
N ASP A 84 2.65 0.72 -0.33
CA ASP A 84 2.70 0.92 -1.77
C ASP A 84 1.82 -0.13 -2.47
N MET A 85 0.94 0.33 -3.37
CA MET A 85 0.01 -0.54 -4.07
C MET A 85 0.71 -1.54 -4.99
N GLY A 86 1.69 -1.06 -5.74
CA GLY A 86 2.46 -1.84 -6.68
C GLY A 86 3.21 -2.96 -5.98
N HIS A 87 3.83 -2.65 -4.84
CA HIS A 87 4.51 -3.62 -3.99
C HIS A 87 3.56 -4.70 -3.44
N GLY A 88 2.34 -4.33 -3.05
CA GLY A 88 1.30 -5.30 -2.66
C GLY A 88 0.90 -6.20 -3.83
N PHE A 89 0.71 -5.62 -5.02
CA PHE A 89 0.29 -6.34 -6.21
C PHE A 89 1.31 -7.39 -6.70
N ILE A 90 2.61 -7.08 -6.70
CA ILE A 90 3.65 -8.06 -7.09
C ILE A 90 3.69 -9.28 -6.16
N MET A 91 3.23 -9.12 -4.91
CA MET A 91 3.07 -10.22 -3.95
C MET A 91 1.68 -10.83 -3.91
N LYS A 92 0.80 -10.41 -4.85
CA LYS A 92 -0.59 -10.86 -4.96
C LYS A 92 -1.39 -10.62 -3.68
N GLU A 93 -1.03 -9.60 -2.92
CA GLU A 93 -1.82 -9.17 -1.77
C GLU A 93 -3.15 -8.59 -2.24
N ASN A 94 -4.22 -8.83 -1.48
CA ASN A 94 -5.41 -8.00 -1.60
C ASN A 94 -5.14 -6.70 -0.83
N LEU A 95 -5.09 -5.57 -1.54
CA LEU A 95 -4.74 -4.27 -0.92
C LEU A 95 -5.68 -3.86 0.20
N ALA A 96 -6.98 -4.14 0.06
CA ALA A 96 -7.95 -3.85 1.10
C ALA A 96 -7.70 -4.67 2.38
N GLU A 97 -7.28 -5.93 2.25
CA GLU A 97 -6.83 -6.75 3.38
C GLU A 97 -5.56 -6.16 4.03
N SER A 98 -4.55 -5.79 3.24
CA SER A 98 -3.32 -5.15 3.73
C SER A 98 -3.61 -3.85 4.49
N ILE A 99 -4.51 -3.01 3.96
CA ILE A 99 -4.99 -1.79 4.60
C ILE A 99 -5.72 -2.11 5.91
N ALA A 100 -6.67 -3.05 5.88
CA ALA A 100 -7.43 -3.43 7.06
C ALA A 100 -6.53 -3.97 8.18
N LEU A 101 -5.50 -4.74 7.84
CA LEU A 101 -4.50 -5.22 8.79
C LEU A 101 -3.77 -4.06 9.47
N CYS A 102 -3.29 -3.07 8.71
CA CYS A 102 -2.59 -1.92 9.28
C CYS A 102 -3.50 -1.03 10.12
N CYS A 103 -4.71 -0.74 9.62
CA CYS A 103 -5.71 0.07 10.31
C CYS A 103 -6.15 -0.58 11.64
N ARG A 104 -6.30 -1.91 11.67
CA ARG A 104 -6.61 -2.66 12.89
C ARG A 104 -5.64 -2.40 14.04
N TYR A 105 -4.36 -2.18 13.74
CA TYR A 105 -3.32 -1.87 14.73
C TYR A 105 -3.00 -0.37 14.85
N GLY A 106 -3.71 0.50 14.11
CA GLY A 106 -3.43 1.93 14.05
C GLY A 106 -2.03 2.23 13.51
N LYS A 107 -1.55 1.42 12.55
CA LYS A 107 -0.19 1.49 11.99
C LYS A 107 -0.11 1.97 10.55
N LEU A 108 -1.24 2.21 9.89
CA LEU A 108 -1.24 2.80 8.55
C LEU A 108 -1.05 4.33 8.65
N PHE A 109 0.12 4.82 8.29
CA PHE A 109 0.46 6.25 8.39
C PHE A 109 0.57 6.93 7.03
N HIS A 110 0.91 6.17 5.98
CA HIS A 110 1.05 6.68 4.63
C HIS A 110 0.67 5.62 3.59
N THR A 111 0.43 6.05 2.36
CA THR A 111 0.19 5.17 1.21
C THR A 111 0.86 5.75 -0.04
N HIS A 112 1.46 4.89 -0.86
CA HIS A 112 1.89 5.18 -2.22
C HIS A 112 0.95 4.53 -3.24
N TRP A 113 0.63 5.29 -4.28
CA TRP A 113 -0.37 4.93 -5.28
C TRP A 113 0.23 4.94 -6.68
N ASN A 114 0.19 3.77 -7.29
CA ASN A 114 0.57 3.46 -8.66
C ASN A 114 -0.26 2.25 -9.14
N ASP A 115 0.09 1.72 -10.30
CA ASP A 115 -0.45 0.47 -10.82
C ASP A 115 0.65 -0.35 -11.49
N ASN A 116 0.40 -1.64 -11.70
CA ASN A 116 1.31 -2.53 -12.42
C ASN A 116 0.62 -3.81 -12.91
N TRP A 117 1.32 -4.64 -13.67
CA TRP A 117 0.82 -5.93 -14.16
C TRP A 117 0.99 -7.10 -13.17
N LYS A 118 1.17 -6.81 -11.88
CA LYS A 118 1.41 -7.78 -10.79
C LYS A 118 2.64 -8.67 -10.99
N LEU A 119 3.57 -8.24 -11.83
CA LEU A 119 4.78 -8.97 -12.18
C LEU A 119 6.04 -8.25 -11.70
N SER A 120 6.05 -6.94 -11.86
CA SER A 120 7.12 -6.02 -11.48
C SER A 120 6.49 -4.75 -10.96
N ASP A 121 7.31 -3.94 -10.31
CA ASP A 121 6.91 -2.63 -9.86
C ASP A 121 7.01 -1.63 -11.02
N ASP A 122 5.97 -1.61 -11.85
CA ASP A 122 5.97 -0.87 -13.12
C ASP A 122 5.79 0.65 -12.92
N ASP A 123 5.30 1.07 -11.75
CA ASP A 123 5.05 2.46 -11.36
C ASP A 123 4.22 3.27 -12.38
N VAL A 124 3.21 2.63 -12.98
CA VAL A 124 2.33 3.28 -13.95
C VAL A 124 1.15 4.00 -13.27
N ILE A 125 0.44 4.81 -14.04
CA ILE A 125 -0.68 5.63 -13.57
C ILE A 125 -1.71 4.77 -12.81
N VAL A 126 -1.99 5.15 -11.56
CA VAL A 126 -2.91 4.44 -10.67
C VAL A 126 -4.31 4.22 -11.27
N GLY A 127 -4.86 3.02 -11.06
CA GLY A 127 -6.23 2.67 -11.44
C GLY A 127 -6.42 2.39 -12.93
N THR A 128 -5.33 2.27 -13.70
CA THR A 128 -5.39 1.99 -15.15
C THR A 128 -5.32 0.50 -15.48
N VAL A 129 -4.81 -0.34 -14.59
CA VAL A 129 -4.64 -1.78 -14.77
C VAL A 129 -5.52 -2.56 -13.79
N ASN A 130 -5.45 -2.24 -12.49
CA ASN A 130 -6.15 -2.97 -11.43
C ASN A 130 -7.28 -2.14 -10.80
N LEU A 131 -8.25 -1.72 -11.62
CA LEU A 131 -9.36 -0.84 -11.20
C LEU A 131 -10.12 -1.35 -9.98
N TRP A 132 -10.58 -2.61 -9.98
CA TRP A 132 -11.45 -3.11 -8.91
C TRP A 132 -10.75 -3.22 -7.56
N GLU A 133 -9.48 -3.63 -7.53
CA GLU A 133 -8.68 -3.67 -6.30
C GLU A 133 -8.37 -2.26 -5.80
N THR A 134 -8.09 -1.32 -6.71
CA THR A 134 -7.94 0.11 -6.39
C THR A 134 -9.23 0.67 -5.75
N LEU A 135 -10.41 0.35 -6.30
CA LEU A 135 -11.70 0.80 -5.74
C LEU A 135 -11.98 0.19 -4.37
N GLU A 136 -11.70 -1.11 -4.19
CA GLU A 136 -11.87 -1.78 -2.89
C GLU A 136 -10.94 -1.17 -1.82
N ALA A 137 -9.69 -0.87 -2.17
CA ALA A 137 -8.75 -0.18 -1.30
C ALA A 137 -9.23 1.23 -0.91
N LEU A 138 -9.69 2.03 -1.88
CA LEU A 138 -10.27 3.36 -1.64
C LEU A 138 -11.49 3.31 -0.72
N PHE A 139 -12.37 2.32 -0.93
CA PHE A 139 -13.53 2.09 -0.08
C PHE A 139 -13.09 1.84 1.37
N TRP A 140 -12.18 0.91 1.61
CA TRP A 140 -11.76 0.58 2.97
C TRP A 140 -11.00 1.71 3.65
N LEU A 141 -10.17 2.49 2.95
CA LEU A 141 -9.54 3.68 3.54
C LEU A 141 -10.58 4.68 4.04
N ARG A 142 -11.65 4.91 3.26
CA ARG A 142 -12.76 5.76 3.64
C ARG A 142 -13.50 5.19 4.86
N GLU A 143 -13.81 3.89 4.86
CA GLU A 143 -14.52 3.22 5.96
C GLU A 143 -13.73 3.22 7.27
N TRP A 144 -12.40 3.12 7.20
CA TRP A 144 -11.50 3.21 8.34
C TRP A 144 -11.20 4.66 8.78
N GLY A 145 -11.73 5.66 8.07
CA GLY A 145 -11.53 7.07 8.38
C GLY A 145 -10.09 7.53 8.20
N TYR A 146 -9.37 6.98 7.21
CA TYR A 146 -8.01 7.41 6.90
C TYR A 146 -8.01 8.88 6.45
N THR A 147 -7.20 9.71 7.12
CA THR A 147 -7.06 11.15 6.82
C THR A 147 -5.65 11.54 6.38
N GLY A 148 -4.80 10.55 6.09
CA GLY A 148 -3.42 10.79 5.67
C GLY A 148 -3.30 11.14 4.19
N TRP A 149 -2.06 11.29 3.73
CA TRP A 149 -1.76 11.59 2.34
C TRP A 149 -1.93 10.34 1.45
N TYR A 150 -2.39 10.60 0.22
CA TYR A 150 -2.40 9.66 -0.89
C TYR A 150 -1.19 10.02 -1.75
N GLY A 151 -0.01 9.53 -1.37
CA GLY A 151 1.24 9.80 -2.08
C GLY A 151 1.23 9.12 -3.44
N LEU A 152 1.70 9.80 -4.48
CA LEU A 152 1.89 9.19 -5.80
C LEU A 152 3.36 8.81 -5.92
N ASP A 153 3.64 7.54 -6.18
CA ASP A 153 4.98 7.03 -6.46
C ASP A 153 4.97 6.47 -7.87
N LEU A 154 5.57 7.19 -8.82
CA LEU A 154 5.37 6.95 -10.25
C LEU A 154 6.67 7.15 -11.00
N PHE A 155 6.89 6.32 -12.03
CA PHE A 155 8.01 6.47 -12.96
C PHE A 155 7.48 6.60 -14.39
N PRO A 156 7.01 7.81 -14.79
CA PRO A 156 6.53 8.07 -16.15
C PRO A 156 7.70 8.12 -17.14
N TYR A 157 8.21 6.96 -17.54
CA TYR A 157 9.40 6.83 -18.39
C TYR A 157 9.21 7.41 -19.80
N ARG A 158 7.98 7.46 -20.33
CA ARG A 158 7.69 7.87 -21.72
C ARG A 158 6.66 8.99 -21.82
N GLU A 159 6.16 9.46 -20.68
CA GLU A 159 5.09 10.44 -20.55
C GLU A 159 5.63 11.74 -19.91
N PRO A 160 5.01 12.90 -20.14
CA PRO A 160 5.28 14.08 -19.34
C PRO A 160 4.90 13.81 -17.88
N ALA A 161 5.85 13.94 -16.96
CA ALA A 161 5.67 13.54 -15.57
C ALA A 161 4.53 14.30 -14.88
N GLU A 162 4.39 15.59 -15.18
CA GLU A 162 3.30 16.42 -14.68
C GLU A 162 1.92 15.91 -15.13
N LYS A 163 1.83 15.33 -16.34
CA LYS A 163 0.58 14.78 -16.87
C LYS A 163 0.25 13.43 -16.26
N ALA A 164 1.24 12.57 -16.02
CA ALA A 164 1.03 11.32 -15.31
C ALA A 164 0.53 11.56 -13.87
N VAL A 165 1.08 12.57 -13.19
CA VAL A 165 0.62 13.00 -11.86
C VAL A 165 -0.81 13.56 -11.92
N GLU A 166 -1.10 14.48 -12.86
CA GLU A 166 -2.44 15.06 -13.03
C GLU A 166 -3.51 13.97 -13.23
N GLU A 167 -3.26 13.01 -14.12
CA GLU A 167 -4.20 11.92 -14.39
C GLU A 167 -4.31 10.93 -13.24
N SER A 168 -3.23 10.65 -12.51
CA SER A 168 -3.29 9.82 -11.30
C SER A 168 -4.18 10.43 -10.22
N ILE A 169 -4.07 11.75 -9.99
CA ILE A 169 -4.96 12.48 -9.06
C ILE A 169 -6.42 12.40 -9.54
N ARG A 170 -6.66 12.54 -10.85
CA ARG A 170 -8.02 12.42 -11.42
C ARG A 170 -8.57 11.02 -11.23
N ASN A 171 -7.77 9.98 -11.44
CA ASN A 171 -8.19 8.59 -11.27
C ASN A 171 -8.57 8.27 -9.82
N LEU A 172 -7.81 8.74 -8.82
CA LEU A 172 -8.16 8.55 -7.42
C LEU A 172 -9.49 9.24 -7.06
N LYS A 173 -9.69 10.48 -7.54
CA LYS A 173 -10.96 11.21 -7.37
C LYS A 173 -12.13 10.51 -8.06
N PHE A 174 -11.91 10.09 -9.31
CA PHE A 174 -12.88 9.33 -10.08
C PHE A 174 -13.24 7.99 -9.42
N GLY A 175 -12.28 7.34 -8.76
CA GLY A 175 -12.53 6.13 -7.99
C GLY A 175 -13.53 6.35 -6.85
N PHE A 176 -13.39 7.46 -6.11
CA PHE A 176 -14.39 7.85 -5.12
C PHE A 176 -15.75 8.18 -5.74
N GLU A 177 -15.79 8.84 -6.89
CA GLU A 177 -17.03 9.08 -7.62
C GLU A 177 -17.71 7.77 -8.05
N LEU A 178 -16.94 6.76 -8.48
CA LEU A 178 -17.47 5.43 -8.82
C LEU A 178 -18.07 4.73 -7.60
N LEU A 179 -17.43 4.84 -6.43
CA LEU A 179 -17.97 4.32 -5.17
C LEU A 179 -19.30 4.99 -4.80
N ASP A 180 -19.43 6.29 -5.06
CA ASP A 180 -20.63 7.07 -4.74
C ASP A 180 -21.81 6.84 -5.71
N ARG A 181 -21.60 6.13 -6.83
CA ARG A 181 -22.66 5.78 -7.80
C ARG A 181 -23.59 4.68 -7.32
N VAL A 182 -23.20 3.90 -6.32
CA VAL A 182 -24.03 2.85 -5.74
C VAL A 182 -24.25 3.11 -4.25
N PRO A 183 -25.40 2.73 -3.67
CA PRO A 183 -25.61 2.91 -2.25
C PRO A 183 -24.58 2.14 -1.42
N ARG A 184 -23.97 2.81 -0.43
CA ARG A 184 -23.04 2.18 0.52
C ARG A 184 -23.59 0.90 1.16
N ALA A 185 -24.89 0.87 1.45
CA ALA A 185 -25.54 -0.31 2.01
C ALA A 185 -25.46 -1.55 1.10
N GLU A 186 -25.50 -1.36 -0.23
CA GLU A 186 -25.37 -2.46 -1.19
C GLU A 186 -23.94 -3.01 -1.24
N LEU A 187 -22.93 -2.13 -1.12
CA LEU A 187 -21.53 -2.55 -0.97
C LEU A 187 -21.34 -3.40 0.30
N LEU A 188 -21.90 -2.95 1.42
CA LEU A 188 -21.83 -3.69 2.69
C LEU A 188 -22.55 -5.04 2.61
N GLU A 189 -23.68 -5.11 1.91
CA GLU A 189 -24.40 -6.37 1.69
C GLU A 189 -23.52 -7.36 0.93
N CYS A 190 -22.80 -6.93 -0.12
CA CYS A 190 -21.89 -7.81 -0.86
C CYS A 190 -20.82 -8.46 0.04
N PHE A 191 -20.24 -7.72 0.99
CA PHE A 191 -19.27 -8.29 1.93
C PHE A 191 -19.90 -9.29 2.91
N GLN A 192 -21.18 -9.13 3.24
CA GLN A 192 -21.88 -10.02 4.17
C GLN A 192 -22.35 -11.31 3.51
N THR A 193 -22.79 -11.24 2.26
CA THR A 193 -23.38 -12.40 1.56
C THR A 193 -22.39 -13.16 0.70
N SER A 194 -21.25 -12.56 0.34
CA SER A 194 -20.27 -13.12 -0.60
C SER A 194 -20.90 -13.55 -1.94
N ASP A 195 -21.96 -12.85 -2.36
CA ASP A 195 -22.72 -13.19 -3.57
C ASP A 195 -22.04 -12.62 -4.82
N ALA A 196 -21.29 -13.46 -5.52
CA ALA A 196 -20.56 -13.08 -6.73
C ALA A 196 -21.47 -12.54 -7.85
N ILE A 197 -22.73 -12.96 -7.91
CA ILE A 197 -23.68 -12.47 -8.93
C ILE A 197 -24.03 -11.01 -8.62
N LYS A 198 -24.35 -10.69 -7.37
CA LYS A 198 -24.60 -9.32 -6.93
C LYS A 198 -23.38 -8.42 -7.10
N ILE A 199 -22.19 -8.92 -6.77
CA ILE A 199 -20.93 -8.20 -6.95
C ILE A 199 -20.75 -7.82 -8.43
N ALA A 200 -20.92 -8.77 -9.36
CA ALA A 200 -20.80 -8.50 -10.78
C ALA A 200 -21.85 -7.50 -11.32
N GLN A 201 -23.08 -7.55 -10.80
CA GLN A 201 -24.14 -6.57 -11.14
C GLN A 201 -23.81 -5.17 -10.60
N LEU A 202 -23.34 -5.08 -9.35
CA LEU A 202 -22.93 -3.84 -8.72
C LEU A 202 -21.76 -3.19 -9.48
N GLN A 203 -20.74 -3.97 -9.84
CA GLN A 203 -19.61 -3.50 -10.64
C GLN A 203 -20.05 -2.92 -12.00
N ARG A 204 -20.96 -3.59 -12.73
CA ARG A 204 -21.50 -3.02 -13.98
C ARG A 204 -22.23 -1.70 -13.76
N ARG A 205 -23.05 -1.60 -12.70
CA ARG A 205 -23.78 -0.37 -12.38
C ARG A 205 -22.85 0.78 -11.98
N MET A 206 -21.76 0.51 -11.26
CA MET A 206 -20.72 1.53 -10.98
C MET A 206 -20.19 2.15 -12.29
N LEU A 207 -20.00 1.33 -13.32
CA LEU A 207 -19.55 1.77 -14.65
C LEU A 207 -20.68 2.39 -15.51
N GLY A 208 -21.91 2.48 -15.00
CA GLY A 208 -23.07 3.01 -15.73
C GLY A 208 -23.78 2.00 -16.64
N GLY A 209 -23.44 0.71 -16.52
CA GLY A 209 -24.13 -0.38 -17.21
C GLY A 209 -25.43 -0.81 -16.50
N ALA A 210 -26.28 -1.53 -17.24
CA ALA A 210 -27.50 -2.17 -16.74
C ALA A 210 -27.23 -3.56 -16.12
#